data_AF-A0A9P8EJ64-F1
#
_entry.id   AF-A0A9P8EJ64-F1
#
_cell.length_a   1.000
_cell.length_b   1.000
_cell.length_c   1.000
_cell.angle_alpha   90.00
_cell.angle_beta   90.00
_cell.angle_gamma   90.00
#
_symmetry.space_group_name_H-M   'P 1'
#
loop_
_entity.id
_entity.type
_entity.pdbx_description
1 polymer ?
#
loop_
_entity_poly.entity_id
_entity_poly.type
_entity_poly.pdbx_seq_one_letter_code
_entity_poly.pdbx_strand_id
1 'polypeptide(L)'
;PGAFSAYRFRAIMGRPLEQYFHGDHTLSKQLGKKGIEGMNIFKKNMFLAEDRILCFELVAKAGSKWHLTYVKASKGETDVPDSAPEFIGQRRRWLNGSFAASIYSLMHFGRMYKSGHNIVRMFFLHLQLIYNIAQQILTWFALASYWLTTTVIMDLVGTPSSSNNQHAFPFGNDATPIINTIIKYIYLAFVLLQFILALGNRPKGSKFTYIVSFCWFGLVQLYVTVDSLYLVVHAFTGGPGFNTDSTDDFVKSFFSSTGPGIIIIALAATFGLYFVASFMYLDPWHMFTSFPQYLLIMSSYINILNVYAFSNWHDVSWGTKGADKADALPSAKTEKAQDGKATVIEEVDLAQADIDSQFETTVKRALTPYVAPKEKESKTLEDSYKSFRTRLVVFWIFSNALLAVAITSDNFDKFGFTSGASKRTARFFQALLWANAIVALVRFLGCCWFLAKSGLLCCFARR
;
A
#
# COMPACT_ATOMS: atom_id res chain seq x y z
N PRO A 1 -3.14 17.03 3.84
CA PRO A 1 -2.21 16.20 3.05
C PRO A 1 -2.98 15.34 2.03
N GLY A 2 -3.28 15.89 0.86
CA GLY A 2 -4.13 15.28 -0.16
C GLY A 2 -4.15 16.16 -1.40
N ALA A 3 -4.34 15.57 -2.58
CA ALA A 3 -4.24 16.27 -3.85
C ALA A 3 -5.18 17.48 -3.91
N PHE A 4 -4.64 18.67 -4.17
CA PHE A 4 -5.44 19.87 -4.38
C PHE A 4 -6.37 19.67 -5.58
N SER A 5 -7.67 19.67 -5.29
CA SER A 5 -8.71 19.42 -6.30
C SER A 5 -9.71 20.56 -6.26
N ALA A 6 -9.96 21.17 -7.41
CA ALA A 6 -11.01 22.17 -7.57
C ALA A 6 -12.21 21.55 -8.26
N TYR A 7 -13.40 21.73 -7.67
CA TYR A 7 -14.64 21.18 -8.19
C TYR A 7 -15.64 22.28 -8.51
N ARG A 8 -16.38 22.13 -9.61
CA ARG A 8 -17.56 22.98 -9.85
C ARG A 8 -18.63 22.60 -8.84
N PHE A 9 -19.17 23.57 -8.10
CA PHE A 9 -20.16 23.32 -7.04
C PHE A 9 -21.34 22.44 -7.53
N ARG A 10 -21.93 22.77 -8.69
CA ARG A 10 -23.00 21.98 -9.32
C ARG A 10 -22.64 20.52 -9.62
N ALA A 11 -21.35 20.22 -9.84
CA ALA A 11 -20.90 18.87 -10.14
C ALA A 11 -20.97 17.98 -8.91
N ILE A 12 -20.55 18.50 -7.76
CA ILE A 12 -20.45 17.76 -6.51
C ILE A 12 -21.79 17.62 -5.78
N MET A 13 -22.77 18.52 -6.00
CA MET A 13 -24.08 18.46 -5.33
C MET A 13 -24.77 17.10 -5.46
N GLY A 14 -25.50 16.71 -4.40
CA GLY A 14 -26.17 15.41 -4.27
C GLY A 14 -25.20 14.32 -3.81
N ARG A 15 -25.35 13.13 -4.38
CA ARG A 15 -24.59 11.93 -3.98
C ARG A 15 -23.07 12.12 -3.83
N PRO A 16 -22.33 12.81 -4.73
CA PRO A 16 -20.88 12.95 -4.55
C PRO A 16 -20.51 13.68 -3.25
N LEU A 17 -21.20 14.78 -2.93
CA LEU A 17 -20.97 15.54 -1.71
C LEU A 17 -21.45 14.78 -0.45
N GLU A 18 -22.61 14.11 -0.55
CA GLU A 18 -23.11 13.25 0.52
C GLU A 18 -22.10 12.14 0.85
N GLN A 19 -21.53 11.48 -0.15
CA GLN A 19 -20.52 10.46 0.07
C GLN A 19 -19.25 11.05 0.67
N TYR A 20 -18.77 12.20 0.19
CA TYR A 20 -17.58 12.85 0.72
C TYR A 20 -17.68 13.09 2.25
N PHE A 21 -18.80 13.65 2.70
CA PHE A 21 -19.03 13.93 4.12
C PHE A 21 -19.53 12.71 4.93
N HIS A 22 -19.93 11.63 4.27
CA HIS A 22 -20.35 10.41 4.95
C HIS A 22 -19.23 9.84 5.83
N GLY A 23 -17.97 10.06 5.44
CA GLY A 23 -16.76 9.67 6.17
C GLY A 23 -16.18 10.72 7.11
N ASP A 24 -16.87 11.83 7.36
CA ASP A 24 -16.36 12.93 8.19
C ASP A 24 -16.59 12.67 9.69
N HIS A 25 -15.50 12.70 10.46
CA HIS A 25 -15.52 12.47 11.90
C HIS A 25 -16.21 13.60 12.67
N THR A 26 -16.21 14.82 12.14
CA THR A 26 -16.89 15.97 12.78
C THR A 26 -18.40 15.81 12.75
N LEU A 27 -18.93 15.10 11.74
CA LEU A 27 -20.34 14.79 11.58
C LEU A 27 -20.75 13.48 12.26
N SER A 28 -19.83 12.78 12.92
CA SER A 28 -20.13 11.48 13.53
C SER A 28 -21.23 11.58 14.58
N LYS A 29 -21.22 12.65 15.40
CA LYS A 29 -22.25 12.91 16.42
C LYS A 29 -23.64 13.18 15.82
N GLN A 30 -23.69 13.80 14.64
CA GLN A 30 -24.96 14.13 13.97
C GLN A 30 -25.50 12.95 13.15
N LEU A 31 -24.63 12.21 12.47
CA LEU A 31 -25.01 11.09 11.63
C LEU A 31 -25.19 9.78 12.43
N GLY A 32 -24.53 9.66 13.59
CA GLY A 32 -24.55 8.46 14.44
C GLY A 32 -24.33 7.17 13.64
N LYS A 33 -25.23 6.20 13.81
CA LYS A 33 -25.24 4.93 13.07
C LYS A 33 -25.43 5.05 11.55
N LYS A 34 -25.91 6.20 11.03
CA LYS A 34 -25.99 6.45 9.58
C LYS A 34 -24.64 6.93 9.02
N GLY A 35 -23.73 7.42 9.86
CA GLY A 35 -22.39 7.88 9.50
C GLY A 35 -21.31 6.86 9.84
N ILE A 36 -20.13 7.34 10.25
CA ILE A 36 -18.95 6.50 10.57
C ILE A 36 -19.25 5.42 11.60
N GLU A 37 -20.09 5.67 12.60
CA GLU A 37 -20.32 4.73 13.70
C GLU A 37 -20.99 3.43 13.25
N GLY A 38 -21.83 3.48 12.20
CA GLY A 38 -22.47 2.29 11.63
C GLY A 38 -21.69 1.63 10.49
N MET A 39 -20.54 2.17 10.10
CA MET A 39 -19.77 1.63 8.98
C MET A 39 -18.97 0.39 9.35
N ASN A 40 -18.93 -0.57 8.43
CA ASN A 40 -17.97 -1.67 8.51
C ASN A 40 -16.54 -1.16 8.30
N ILE A 41 -15.56 -1.95 8.73
CA ILE A 41 -14.14 -1.55 8.67
C ILE A 41 -13.65 -1.25 7.25
N PHE A 42 -14.21 -1.94 6.26
CA PHE A 42 -13.88 -1.72 4.86
C PHE A 42 -14.30 -0.32 4.41
N LYS A 43 -15.54 0.08 4.70
CA LYS A 43 -16.07 1.41 4.36
C LYS A 43 -15.36 2.50 5.17
N LYS A 44 -14.97 2.25 6.43
CA LYS A 44 -14.12 3.17 7.21
C LYS A 44 -12.75 3.37 6.57
N ASN A 45 -12.07 2.30 6.14
CA ASN A 45 -10.80 2.42 5.43
C ASN A 45 -10.96 3.15 4.10
N MET A 46 -12.04 2.92 3.36
CA MET A 46 -12.37 3.64 2.13
C MET A 46 -12.35 5.16 2.34
N PHE A 47 -12.94 5.65 3.44
CA PHE A 47 -12.97 7.08 3.79
C PHE A 47 -11.66 7.65 4.36
N LEU A 48 -10.59 6.85 4.44
CA LEU A 48 -9.23 7.39 4.62
C LEU A 48 -8.68 8.01 3.31
N ALA A 49 -9.35 7.76 2.18
CA ALA A 49 -9.08 8.36 0.88
C ALA A 49 -10.38 8.94 0.30
N GLU A 50 -11.01 9.83 1.06
CA GLU A 50 -12.30 10.45 0.73
C GLU A 50 -12.28 11.22 -0.60
N ASP A 51 -11.13 11.81 -0.94
CA ASP A 51 -10.85 12.50 -2.19
C ASP A 51 -11.03 11.58 -3.42
N ARG A 52 -10.55 10.32 -3.32
CA ARG A 52 -10.69 9.32 -4.39
C ARG A 52 -12.12 8.87 -4.59
N ILE A 53 -12.89 8.75 -3.51
CA ILE A 53 -14.31 8.39 -3.58
C ILE A 53 -15.07 9.50 -4.30
N LEU A 54 -14.84 10.76 -3.92
CA LEU A 54 -15.47 11.91 -4.56
C LEU A 54 -15.19 11.95 -6.05
N CYS A 55 -13.95 11.68 -6.46
CA CYS A 55 -13.57 11.57 -7.87
C CYS A 55 -14.40 10.52 -8.62
N PHE A 56 -14.54 9.31 -8.05
CA PHE A 56 -15.35 8.25 -8.63
C PHE A 56 -16.83 8.64 -8.71
N GLU A 57 -17.40 9.13 -7.61
CA GLU A 57 -18.82 9.53 -7.53
C GLU A 57 -19.18 10.63 -8.53
N LEU A 58 -18.25 11.56 -8.78
CA LEU A 58 -18.42 12.63 -9.75
C LEU A 58 -18.47 12.09 -11.18
N VAL A 59 -17.56 11.19 -11.55
CA VAL A 59 -17.53 10.58 -12.90
C VAL A 59 -18.72 9.63 -13.10
N ALA A 60 -19.14 8.90 -12.05
CA ALA A 60 -20.27 7.97 -12.07
C ALA A 60 -21.64 8.62 -11.78
N LYS A 61 -21.72 9.96 -11.71
CA LYS A 61 -22.95 10.68 -11.41
C LYS A 61 -23.99 10.45 -12.51
N ALA A 62 -25.17 9.97 -12.13
CA ALA A 62 -26.22 9.59 -13.06
C ALA A 62 -26.69 10.78 -13.92
N GLY A 63 -26.94 10.55 -15.20
CA GLY A 63 -27.40 11.57 -16.15
C GLY A 63 -26.42 12.72 -16.40
N SER A 64 -25.21 12.69 -15.83
CA SER A 64 -24.21 13.75 -15.95
C SER A 64 -22.95 13.28 -16.68
N LYS A 65 -22.21 14.22 -17.28
CA LYS A 65 -20.97 13.96 -18.04
C LYS A 65 -19.77 14.69 -17.43
N TRP A 66 -19.56 14.53 -16.13
CA TRP A 66 -18.47 15.23 -15.44
C TRP A 66 -17.12 14.61 -15.73
N HIS A 67 -16.12 15.45 -15.93
CA HIS A 67 -14.75 15.07 -16.27
C HIS A 67 -13.79 15.56 -15.21
N LEU A 68 -12.83 14.71 -14.84
CA LEU A 68 -11.66 15.09 -14.07
C LEU A 68 -10.53 15.41 -15.04
N THR A 69 -9.74 16.43 -14.74
CA THR A 69 -8.61 16.84 -15.59
C THR A 69 -7.47 17.32 -14.70
N TYR A 70 -6.26 16.88 -15.02
CA TYR A 70 -5.05 17.36 -14.37
C TYR A 70 -4.65 18.72 -14.96
N VAL A 71 -4.30 19.68 -14.12
CA VAL A 71 -3.84 21.02 -14.54
C VAL A 71 -2.41 21.19 -14.05
N LYS A 72 -1.43 21.14 -14.96
CA LYS A 72 0.01 21.19 -14.63
C LYS A 72 0.40 22.46 -13.86
N ALA A 73 -0.27 23.59 -14.12
CA ALA A 73 -0.02 24.85 -13.44
C ALA A 73 -0.52 24.90 -11.98
N SER A 74 -1.43 23.99 -11.59
CA SER A 74 -1.95 23.92 -10.22
C SER A 74 -0.95 23.19 -9.33
N LYS A 75 -0.11 23.96 -8.65
CA LYS A 75 0.91 23.46 -7.71
C LYS A 75 0.40 23.59 -6.27
N GLY A 76 0.73 22.60 -5.45
CA GLY A 76 0.53 22.63 -4.02
C GLY A 76 1.76 22.08 -3.33
N GLU A 77 2.18 22.75 -2.26
CA GLU A 77 3.29 22.33 -1.42
C GLU A 77 2.74 21.62 -0.18
N THR A 78 3.43 20.58 0.27
CA THR A 78 3.06 19.82 1.47
C THR A 78 4.32 19.44 2.23
N ASP A 79 4.21 19.44 3.55
CA ASP A 79 5.30 18.95 4.39
C ASP A 79 5.48 17.45 4.19
N VAL A 80 6.74 17.03 4.13
CA VAL A 80 7.13 15.62 4.15
C VAL A 80 7.20 15.12 5.59
N PRO A 81 6.99 13.83 5.85
CA PRO A 81 7.22 13.27 7.19
C PRO A 81 8.68 13.40 7.62
N ASP A 82 8.92 13.87 8.84
CA ASP A 82 10.27 14.14 9.36
C ASP A 82 10.89 12.92 10.07
N SER A 83 10.09 11.87 10.29
CA SER A 83 10.52 10.67 11.02
C SER A 83 9.94 9.38 10.46
N ALA A 84 10.67 8.27 10.60
CA ALA A 84 10.22 6.95 10.14
C ALA A 84 8.84 6.54 10.71
N PRO A 85 8.51 6.74 12.00
CA PRO A 85 7.19 6.40 12.53
C PRO A 85 6.05 7.19 11.89
N GLU A 86 6.27 8.48 11.63
CA GLU A 86 5.28 9.33 10.96
C GLU A 86 5.09 8.89 9.50
N PHE A 87 6.20 8.60 8.81
CA PHE A 87 6.18 8.09 7.44
C PHE A 87 5.40 6.77 7.33
N ILE A 88 5.64 5.81 8.24
CA ILE A 88 4.92 4.54 8.30
C ILE A 88 3.43 4.77 8.56
N GLY A 89 3.07 5.62 9.54
CA GLY A 89 1.69 5.93 9.88
C GLY A 89 0.91 6.58 8.73
N GLN A 90 1.54 7.54 8.05
CA GLN A 90 0.97 8.21 6.87
C GLN A 90 0.77 7.21 5.72
N ARG A 91 1.78 6.37 5.44
CA ARG A 91 1.71 5.40 4.35
C ARG A 91 0.69 4.29 4.61
N ARG A 92 0.50 3.85 5.85
CA ARG A 92 -0.62 2.96 6.22
C ARG A 92 -1.97 3.56 5.82
N ARG A 93 -2.25 4.83 6.19
CA ARG A 93 -3.48 5.52 5.82
C ARG A 93 -3.68 5.51 4.31
N TRP A 94 -2.65 5.92 3.56
CA TRP A 94 -2.73 6.05 2.11
C TRP A 94 -2.89 4.71 1.40
N LEU A 95 -2.16 3.67 1.82
CA LEU A 95 -2.21 2.34 1.22
C LEU A 95 -3.57 1.68 1.48
N ASN A 96 -4.04 1.68 2.73
CA ASN A 96 -5.33 1.07 3.08
C ASN A 96 -6.50 1.82 2.44
N GLY A 97 -6.49 3.15 2.48
CA GLY A 97 -7.51 3.98 1.85
C GLY A 97 -7.53 3.82 0.33
N SER A 98 -6.37 3.83 -0.32
CA SER A 98 -6.27 3.63 -1.76
C SER A 98 -6.72 2.23 -2.19
N PHE A 99 -6.37 1.19 -1.43
CA PHE A 99 -6.82 -0.18 -1.70
C PHE A 99 -8.34 -0.28 -1.60
N ALA A 100 -8.93 0.17 -0.49
CA ALA A 100 -10.37 0.12 -0.28
C ALA A 100 -11.15 0.94 -1.32
N ALA A 101 -10.69 2.14 -1.64
CA ALA A 101 -11.29 2.99 -2.67
C ALA A 101 -11.18 2.38 -4.07
N SER A 102 -10.06 1.71 -4.39
CA SER A 102 -9.87 1.03 -5.67
C SER A 102 -10.85 -0.13 -5.82
N ILE A 103 -10.92 -1.03 -4.83
CA ILE A 103 -11.89 -2.13 -4.81
C ILE A 103 -13.33 -1.61 -4.89
N TYR A 104 -13.67 -0.52 -4.17
CA TYR A 104 -14.97 0.13 -4.27
C TYR A 104 -15.30 0.55 -5.69
N SER A 105 -14.36 1.24 -6.37
CA SER A 105 -14.54 1.72 -7.75
C SER A 105 -14.71 0.58 -8.75
N LEU A 106 -14.01 -0.55 -8.55
CA LEU A 106 -14.12 -1.76 -9.36
C LEU A 106 -15.51 -2.40 -9.21
N MET A 107 -15.95 -2.62 -7.97
CA MET A 107 -17.26 -3.23 -7.67
C MET A 107 -18.43 -2.37 -8.16
N HIS A 108 -18.28 -1.05 -8.16
CA HIS A 108 -19.33 -0.11 -8.54
C HIS A 108 -19.20 0.40 -9.97
N PHE A 109 -18.29 -0.14 -10.78
CA PHE A 109 -18.05 0.30 -12.16
C PHE A 109 -19.33 0.32 -13.01
N GLY A 110 -20.27 -0.60 -12.75
CA GLY A 110 -21.58 -0.64 -13.42
C GLY A 110 -22.37 0.68 -13.35
N ARG A 111 -22.08 1.55 -12.37
CA ARG A 111 -22.69 2.88 -12.28
C ARG A 111 -22.27 3.83 -13.39
N MET A 112 -21.13 3.59 -14.04
CA MET A 112 -20.69 4.36 -15.20
C MET A 112 -21.70 4.29 -16.34
N TYR A 113 -22.44 3.18 -16.49
CA TYR A 113 -23.50 3.06 -17.49
C TYR A 113 -24.74 3.92 -17.22
N LYS A 114 -24.93 4.37 -15.97
CA LYS A 114 -26.00 5.32 -15.61
C LYS A 114 -25.56 6.77 -15.80
N SER A 115 -24.27 7.02 -16.05
CA SER A 115 -23.76 8.35 -16.38
C SER A 115 -24.13 8.73 -17.82
N GLY A 116 -23.97 10.00 -18.18
CA GLY A 116 -24.21 10.46 -19.55
C GLY A 116 -23.03 10.28 -20.51
N HIS A 117 -21.94 9.60 -20.12
CA HIS A 117 -20.72 9.50 -20.93
C HIS A 117 -21.00 8.85 -22.30
N ASN A 118 -20.30 9.31 -23.34
CA ASN A 118 -20.44 8.76 -24.69
C ASN A 118 -19.72 7.41 -24.84
N ILE A 119 -20.00 6.69 -25.92
CA ILE A 119 -19.46 5.34 -26.18
C ILE A 119 -17.92 5.34 -26.19
N VAL A 120 -17.30 6.34 -26.82
CA VAL A 120 -15.83 6.47 -26.88
C VAL A 120 -15.23 6.59 -25.48
N ARG A 121 -15.80 7.45 -24.63
CA ARG A 121 -15.36 7.61 -23.23
C ARG A 121 -15.61 6.34 -22.43
N MET A 122 -16.73 5.67 -22.65
CA MET A 122 -17.02 4.38 -22.01
C MET A 122 -15.98 3.31 -22.41
N PHE A 123 -15.53 3.27 -23.66
CA PHE A 123 -14.44 2.39 -24.08
C PHE A 123 -13.14 2.65 -23.30
N PHE A 124 -12.70 3.91 -23.20
CA PHE A 124 -11.52 4.24 -22.41
C PHE A 124 -11.68 3.97 -20.90
N LEU A 125 -12.89 4.12 -20.35
CA LEU A 125 -13.17 3.75 -18.96
C LEU A 125 -13.03 2.23 -18.74
N HIS A 126 -13.34 1.39 -19.73
CA HIS A 126 -13.08 -0.05 -19.65
C HIS A 126 -11.60 -0.38 -19.74
N LEU A 127 -10.85 0.30 -20.61
CA LEU A 127 -9.38 0.16 -20.64
C LEU A 127 -8.78 0.55 -19.29
N GLN A 128 -9.26 1.63 -18.67
CA GLN A 128 -8.85 2.05 -17.33
C GLN A 128 -9.26 1.02 -16.25
N LEU A 129 -10.44 0.40 -16.38
CA LEU A 129 -10.87 -0.68 -15.49
C LEU A 129 -9.91 -1.87 -15.55
N ILE A 130 -9.57 -2.34 -16.76
CA ILE A 130 -8.64 -3.46 -16.96
C ILE A 130 -7.26 -3.12 -16.39
N TYR A 131 -6.76 -1.91 -16.66
CA TYR A 131 -5.50 -1.42 -16.10
C TYR A 131 -5.51 -1.43 -14.56
N ASN A 132 -6.59 -0.96 -13.94
CA ASN A 132 -6.72 -0.94 -12.48
C ASN A 132 -6.81 -2.36 -11.87
N ILE A 133 -7.49 -3.30 -12.55
CA ILE A 133 -7.52 -4.71 -12.13
C ILE A 133 -6.11 -5.31 -12.18
N ALA A 134 -5.39 -5.14 -13.29
CA ALA A 134 -4.02 -5.62 -13.43
C ALA A 134 -3.10 -5.03 -12.35
N GLN A 135 -3.20 -3.73 -12.10
CA GLN A 135 -2.47 -3.06 -11.02
C GLN A 135 -2.78 -3.63 -9.64
N GLN A 136 -4.06 -3.93 -9.38
CA GLN A 136 -4.47 -4.44 -8.08
C GLN A 136 -3.93 -5.85 -7.84
N ILE A 137 -3.85 -6.68 -8.89
CA ILE A 137 -3.24 -8.02 -8.85
C ILE A 137 -1.74 -7.91 -8.58
N LEU A 138 -1.02 -7.05 -9.34
CA LEU A 138 0.42 -6.85 -9.14
C LEU A 138 0.73 -6.34 -7.73
N THR A 139 -0.06 -5.39 -7.23
CA THR A 139 0.10 -4.84 -5.87
C THR A 139 -0.19 -5.89 -4.80
N TRP A 140 -1.18 -6.77 -5.02
CA TRP A 140 -1.53 -7.85 -4.08
C TRP A 140 -0.38 -8.84 -3.89
N PHE A 141 0.27 -9.22 -5.00
CA PHE A 141 1.39 -10.18 -5.02
C PHE A 141 2.78 -9.51 -4.96
N ALA A 142 2.84 -8.22 -4.66
CA ALA A 142 4.09 -7.46 -4.67
C ALA A 142 5.11 -7.99 -3.67
N LEU A 143 4.67 -8.47 -2.49
CA LEU A 143 5.58 -9.00 -1.46
C LEU A 143 6.36 -10.21 -1.96
N ALA A 144 5.65 -11.21 -2.50
CA ALA A 144 6.28 -12.39 -3.10
C ALA A 144 7.10 -12.01 -4.34
N SER A 145 6.57 -11.14 -5.20
CA SER A 145 7.23 -10.74 -6.44
C SER A 145 8.56 -10.01 -6.20
N TYR A 146 8.65 -9.16 -5.18
CA TYR A 146 9.90 -8.48 -4.80
C TYR A 146 10.94 -9.45 -4.26
N TRP A 147 10.52 -10.37 -3.40
CA TRP A 147 11.39 -11.42 -2.87
C TRP A 147 11.94 -12.30 -3.99
N LEU A 148 11.06 -12.78 -4.88
CA LEU A 148 11.44 -13.62 -6.01
C LEU A 148 12.37 -12.87 -6.96
N THR A 149 12.06 -11.62 -7.30
CA THR A 149 12.90 -10.78 -8.17
C THR A 149 14.31 -10.60 -7.57
N THR A 150 14.39 -10.29 -6.29
CA THR A 150 15.66 -10.16 -5.56
C THR A 150 16.47 -11.45 -5.64
N THR A 151 15.82 -12.59 -5.35
CA THR A 151 16.45 -13.91 -5.36
C THR A 151 16.95 -14.29 -6.75
N VAL A 152 16.11 -14.09 -7.78
CA VAL A 152 16.40 -14.44 -9.17
C VAL A 152 17.56 -13.62 -9.72
N ILE A 153 17.58 -12.31 -9.48
CA ILE A 153 18.68 -11.44 -9.93
C ILE A 153 20.01 -11.87 -9.28
N MET A 154 19.98 -12.10 -7.97
CA MET A 154 21.17 -12.59 -7.23
C MET A 154 21.65 -13.95 -7.76
N ASP A 155 20.73 -14.86 -8.13
CA ASP A 155 21.12 -16.17 -8.66
C ASP A 155 21.66 -16.11 -10.08
N LEU A 156 21.04 -15.30 -10.94
CA LEU A 156 21.48 -15.09 -12.33
C LEU A 156 22.90 -14.51 -12.40
N VAL A 157 23.25 -13.62 -11.48
CA VAL A 157 24.56 -12.97 -11.44
C VAL A 157 25.58 -13.76 -10.61
N GLY A 158 25.13 -14.31 -9.48
CA GLY A 158 26.02 -14.84 -8.46
C GLY A 158 26.23 -16.35 -8.46
N THR A 159 25.53 -17.11 -9.31
CA THR A 159 25.74 -18.56 -9.43
C THR A 159 26.45 -18.87 -10.77
N PRO A 160 27.65 -19.47 -10.75
CA PRO A 160 28.36 -19.87 -11.97
C PRO A 160 27.49 -20.78 -12.83
N SER A 161 27.25 -20.36 -14.07
CA SER A 161 26.38 -21.06 -15.02
C SER A 161 26.78 -20.74 -16.45
N SER A 162 26.25 -21.50 -17.40
CA SER A 162 26.49 -21.24 -18.82
C SER A 162 25.98 -19.85 -19.26
N SER A 163 25.04 -19.23 -18.52
CA SER A 163 24.51 -17.90 -18.85
C SER A 163 25.40 -16.73 -18.43
N ASN A 164 26.34 -16.93 -17.51
CA ASN A 164 27.28 -15.89 -17.05
C ASN A 164 28.75 -16.28 -17.30
N ASN A 165 29.01 -17.10 -18.33
CA ASN A 165 30.35 -17.57 -18.68
C ASN A 165 31.10 -18.22 -17.51
N GLN A 166 30.37 -18.96 -16.64
CA GLN A 166 30.92 -19.60 -15.44
C GLN A 166 31.58 -18.61 -14.46
N HIS A 167 31.13 -17.35 -14.47
CA HIS A 167 31.69 -16.29 -13.64
C HIS A 167 30.61 -15.64 -12.76
N ALA A 168 30.81 -15.71 -11.44
CA ALA A 168 29.96 -15.06 -10.45
C ALA A 168 30.50 -13.67 -10.06
N PHE A 169 29.60 -12.70 -9.98
CA PHE A 169 29.89 -11.31 -9.60
C PHE A 169 29.11 -10.94 -8.32
N PRO A 170 29.65 -10.10 -7.41
CA PRO A 170 30.90 -9.33 -7.53
C PRO A 170 32.13 -9.93 -6.87
N PHE A 171 32.00 -10.97 -6.04
CA PHE A 171 33.08 -11.46 -5.17
C PHE A 171 33.77 -12.73 -5.69
N GLY A 172 33.51 -13.12 -6.93
CA GLY A 172 34.05 -14.35 -7.54
C GLY A 172 33.20 -15.60 -7.25
N ASN A 173 33.62 -16.73 -7.85
CA ASN A 173 32.84 -17.98 -7.92
C ASN A 173 32.57 -18.64 -6.56
N ASP A 174 33.47 -18.49 -5.60
CA ASP A 174 33.34 -19.16 -4.30
C ASP A 174 32.58 -18.31 -3.28
N ALA A 175 32.90 -17.01 -3.19
CA ALA A 175 32.34 -16.14 -2.15
C ALA A 175 30.92 -15.65 -2.49
N THR A 176 30.63 -15.37 -3.77
CA THR A 176 29.36 -14.76 -4.19
C THR A 176 28.14 -15.65 -3.87
N PRO A 177 28.12 -16.96 -4.20
CA PRO A 177 26.98 -17.81 -3.86
C PRO A 177 26.70 -17.88 -2.36
N ILE A 178 27.77 -17.90 -1.54
CA ILE A 178 27.67 -17.95 -0.08
C ILE A 178 27.07 -16.64 0.45
N ILE A 179 27.61 -15.50 0.01
CA ILE A 179 27.12 -14.17 0.41
C ILE A 179 25.67 -13.97 -0.01
N ASN A 180 25.31 -14.34 -1.25
CA ASN A 180 23.92 -14.24 -1.73
C ASN A 180 22.97 -15.08 -0.90
N THR A 181 23.39 -16.30 -0.52
CA THR A 181 22.61 -17.18 0.34
C THR A 181 22.39 -16.55 1.73
N ILE A 182 23.43 -15.99 2.33
CA ILE A 182 23.34 -15.28 3.62
C ILE A 182 22.39 -14.08 3.52
N ILE A 183 22.55 -13.24 2.50
CA ILE A 183 21.70 -12.05 2.30
C ILE A 183 20.23 -12.45 2.15
N LYS A 184 19.94 -13.51 1.38
CA LYS A 184 18.58 -14.05 1.20
C LYS A 184 17.93 -14.46 2.53
N TYR A 185 18.64 -15.21 3.37
CA TYR A 185 18.09 -15.61 4.67
C TYR A 185 17.92 -14.43 5.62
N ILE A 186 18.88 -13.50 5.67
CA ILE A 186 18.75 -12.29 6.49
C ILE A 186 17.58 -11.42 5.98
N TYR A 187 17.40 -11.29 4.67
CA TYR A 187 16.25 -10.59 4.10
C TYR A 187 14.93 -11.19 4.58
N LEU A 188 14.77 -12.52 4.53
CA LEU A 188 13.56 -13.19 5.03
C LEU A 188 13.38 -12.99 6.54
N ALA A 189 14.46 -13.04 7.32
CA ALA A 189 14.43 -12.75 8.75
C ALA A 189 13.94 -11.32 9.04
N PHE A 190 14.38 -10.33 8.25
CA PHE A 190 13.92 -8.94 8.37
C PHE A 190 12.48 -8.76 7.91
N VAL A 191 12.01 -9.49 6.89
CA VAL A 191 10.58 -9.52 6.51
C VAL A 191 9.73 -10.09 7.64
N LEU A 192 10.15 -11.21 8.25
CA LEU A 192 9.49 -11.79 9.42
C LEU A 192 9.47 -10.81 10.59
N LEU A 193 10.59 -10.12 10.84
CA LEU A 193 10.67 -9.05 11.84
C LEU A 193 9.64 -7.94 11.56
N GLN A 194 9.39 -7.56 10.30
CA GLN A 194 8.35 -6.56 9.98
C GLN A 194 6.96 -7.04 10.37
N PHE A 195 6.63 -8.32 10.17
CA PHE A 195 5.36 -8.88 10.62
C PHE A 195 5.23 -8.85 12.15
N ILE A 196 6.29 -9.22 12.87
CA ILE A 196 6.32 -9.18 14.34
C ILE A 196 6.11 -7.75 14.84
N LEU A 197 6.86 -6.79 14.30
CA LEU A 197 6.75 -5.38 14.68
C LEU A 197 5.38 -4.80 14.32
N ALA A 198 4.85 -5.12 13.14
CA ALA A 198 3.59 -4.56 12.66
C ALA A 198 2.36 -5.06 13.42
N LEU A 199 2.41 -6.29 13.94
CA LEU A 199 1.33 -6.88 14.75
C LEU A 199 1.49 -6.59 16.24
N GLY A 200 2.73 -6.48 16.74
CA GLY A 200 3.03 -6.35 18.16
C GLY A 200 3.12 -4.90 18.66
N ASN A 201 3.70 -3.98 17.88
CA ASN A 201 4.09 -2.65 18.37
C ASN A 201 3.65 -1.52 17.44
N ARG A 202 3.44 -0.33 18.02
CA ARG A 202 3.32 0.91 17.23
C ARG A 202 4.69 1.37 16.75
N PRO A 203 4.84 1.94 15.53
CA PRO A 203 6.11 2.44 15.02
C PRO A 203 6.82 3.43 15.94
N LYS A 204 6.06 4.22 16.70
CA LYS A 204 6.59 5.17 17.70
C LYS A 204 7.33 4.46 18.85
N GLY A 205 6.94 3.24 19.20
CA GLY A 205 7.55 2.45 20.28
C GLY A 205 8.76 1.64 19.85
N SER A 206 9.02 1.47 18.56
CA SER A 206 10.15 0.67 18.03
C SER A 206 10.91 1.39 16.92
N LYS A 207 11.12 2.71 17.08
CA LYS A 207 11.70 3.58 16.04
C LYS A 207 13.04 3.05 15.50
N PHE A 208 13.93 2.66 16.41
CA PHE A 208 15.28 2.19 16.05
C PHE A 208 15.23 0.93 15.18
N THR A 209 14.41 -0.06 15.56
CA THR A 209 14.28 -1.30 14.79
C THR A 209 13.73 -1.06 13.38
N TYR A 210 12.78 -0.14 13.22
CA TYR A 210 12.31 0.26 11.89
C TYR A 210 13.41 0.95 11.07
N ILE A 211 14.19 1.85 11.67
CA ILE A 211 15.31 2.52 10.98
C ILE A 211 16.36 1.50 10.52
N VAL A 212 16.76 0.57 11.39
CA VAL A 212 17.69 -0.52 11.02
C VAL A 212 17.13 -1.35 9.87
N SER A 213 15.82 -1.63 9.87
CA SER A 213 15.16 -2.35 8.79
C SER A 213 15.17 -1.56 7.47
N PHE A 214 14.93 -0.25 7.50
CA PHE A 214 15.04 0.62 6.31
C PHE A 214 16.47 0.60 5.75
N CYS A 215 17.49 0.73 6.59
CA CYS A 215 18.88 0.67 6.17
C CYS A 215 19.23 -0.69 5.56
N TRP A 216 18.82 -1.79 6.20
CA TRP A 216 19.07 -3.15 5.68
C TRP A 216 18.43 -3.37 4.31
N PHE A 217 17.13 -3.07 4.15
CA PHE A 217 16.48 -3.19 2.85
C PHE A 217 17.07 -2.26 1.80
N GLY A 218 17.55 -1.07 2.20
CA GLY A 218 18.28 -0.15 1.33
C GLY A 218 19.61 -0.73 0.84
N LEU A 219 20.38 -1.39 1.69
CA LEU A 219 21.62 -2.08 1.32
C LEU A 219 21.37 -3.24 0.36
N VAL A 220 20.36 -4.08 0.64
CA VAL A 220 19.97 -5.17 -0.26
C VAL A 220 19.50 -4.60 -1.61
N GLN A 221 18.73 -3.52 -1.60
CA GLN A 221 18.26 -2.88 -2.83
C GLN A 221 19.42 -2.26 -3.64
N LEU A 222 20.42 -1.68 -2.98
CA LEU A 222 21.65 -1.22 -3.64
C LEU A 222 22.36 -2.39 -4.33
N TYR A 223 22.55 -3.50 -3.62
CA TYR A 223 23.19 -4.70 -4.15
C TYR A 223 22.46 -5.25 -5.39
N VAL A 224 21.14 -5.44 -5.29
CA VAL A 224 20.30 -5.89 -6.43
C VAL A 224 20.35 -4.90 -7.60
N THR A 225 20.44 -3.60 -7.33
CA THR A 225 20.54 -2.58 -8.40
C THR A 225 21.88 -2.69 -9.12
N VAL A 226 22.99 -2.91 -8.40
CA VAL A 226 24.31 -3.14 -8.99
C VAL A 226 24.33 -4.43 -9.81
N ASP A 227 23.79 -5.53 -9.28
CA ASP A 227 23.66 -6.80 -10.00
C ASP A 227 22.81 -6.65 -11.27
N SER A 228 21.72 -5.90 -11.19
CA SER A 228 20.87 -5.60 -12.34
C SER A 228 21.63 -4.82 -13.40
N LEU A 229 22.43 -3.81 -13.02
CA LEU A 229 23.27 -3.06 -13.96
C LEU A 229 24.35 -3.94 -14.58
N TYR A 230 24.94 -4.86 -13.81
CA TYR A 230 25.91 -5.83 -14.33
C TYR A 230 25.29 -6.75 -15.39
N LEU A 231 24.09 -7.29 -15.15
CA LEU A 231 23.37 -8.11 -16.15
C LEU A 231 23.17 -7.37 -17.47
N VAL A 232 22.93 -6.06 -17.41
CA VAL A 232 22.72 -5.22 -18.58
C VAL A 232 24.00 -5.04 -19.36
N VAL A 233 25.07 -4.67 -18.67
CA VAL A 233 26.37 -4.50 -19.32
C VAL A 233 26.79 -5.83 -19.95
N HIS A 234 26.68 -6.94 -19.23
CA HIS A 234 27.00 -8.28 -19.75
C HIS A 234 26.12 -8.67 -20.95
N ALA A 235 24.82 -8.31 -20.93
CA ALA A 235 23.93 -8.51 -22.08
C ALA A 235 24.39 -7.76 -23.34
N PHE A 236 25.03 -6.60 -23.20
CA PHE A 236 25.55 -5.82 -24.33
C PHE A 236 26.98 -6.19 -24.73
N THR A 237 27.82 -6.70 -23.82
CA THR A 237 29.25 -6.94 -24.07
C THR A 237 29.64 -8.41 -24.23
N GLY A 238 28.87 -9.37 -23.73
CA GLY A 238 29.29 -10.77 -23.63
C GLY A 238 28.20 -11.84 -23.67
N GLY A 239 26.93 -11.48 -23.89
CA GLY A 239 25.83 -12.44 -24.08
C GLY A 239 25.73 -12.97 -25.52
N PRO A 240 24.86 -13.95 -25.80
CA PRO A 240 24.47 -14.27 -27.17
C PRO A 240 23.85 -13.00 -27.75
N GLY A 241 24.63 -12.26 -28.54
CA GLY A 241 24.26 -10.92 -29.00
C GLY A 241 22.93 -10.93 -29.74
N PHE A 242 22.38 -9.74 -29.96
CA PHE A 242 21.26 -9.62 -30.90
C PHE A 242 21.70 -10.13 -32.26
N ASN A 243 20.88 -10.99 -32.87
CA ASN A 243 21.15 -11.34 -34.25
C ASN A 243 20.91 -10.07 -35.10
N THR A 244 21.97 -9.49 -35.62
CA THR A 244 21.96 -8.20 -36.34
C THR A 244 21.98 -8.38 -37.86
N ASP A 245 21.89 -9.63 -38.33
CA ASP A 245 21.94 -9.97 -39.76
C ASP A 245 20.77 -9.38 -40.54
N SER A 246 19.60 -9.19 -39.91
CA SER A 246 18.45 -8.49 -40.50
C SER A 246 17.61 -7.76 -39.45
N THR A 247 16.86 -6.73 -39.88
CA THR A 247 15.91 -6.02 -38.99
C THR A 247 14.82 -6.93 -38.44
N ASP A 248 14.41 -7.97 -39.18
CA ASP A 248 13.38 -8.92 -38.72
C ASP A 248 13.97 -9.91 -37.69
N ASP A 249 15.21 -10.36 -37.87
CA ASP A 249 15.91 -11.22 -36.92
C ASP A 249 16.31 -10.47 -35.64
N PHE A 250 16.61 -9.17 -35.76
CA PHE A 250 16.78 -8.29 -34.62
C PHE A 250 15.49 -8.16 -33.82
N VAL A 251 14.36 -7.88 -34.46
CA VAL A 251 13.05 -7.78 -33.79
C VAL A 251 12.68 -9.12 -33.14
N LYS A 252 12.83 -10.24 -33.85
CA LYS A 252 12.56 -11.57 -33.30
C LYS A 252 13.46 -11.93 -32.12
N SER A 253 14.75 -11.61 -32.19
CA SER A 253 15.69 -11.86 -31.08
C SER A 253 15.44 -10.94 -29.88
N PHE A 254 15.05 -9.67 -30.13
CA PHE A 254 14.73 -8.68 -29.11
C PHE A 254 13.43 -9.00 -28.35
N PHE A 255 12.40 -9.48 -29.04
CA PHE A 255 11.13 -9.91 -28.44
C PHE A 255 11.09 -11.41 -28.09
N SER A 256 12.21 -12.13 -28.24
CA SER A 256 12.27 -13.56 -27.93
C SER A 256 12.02 -13.81 -26.44
N SER A 257 11.40 -14.96 -26.14
CA SER A 257 10.98 -15.32 -24.79
C SER A 257 12.14 -15.64 -23.83
N THR A 258 13.36 -15.73 -24.33
CA THR A 258 14.56 -16.14 -23.58
C THR A 258 15.76 -15.22 -23.83
N GLY A 259 15.57 -14.10 -24.51
CA GLY A 259 16.66 -13.20 -24.91
C GLY A 259 16.97 -12.07 -23.93
N PRO A 260 18.14 -11.43 -24.06
CA PRO A 260 18.52 -10.24 -23.29
C PRO A 260 17.57 -9.05 -23.48
N GLY A 261 16.80 -9.02 -24.58
CA GLY A 261 15.84 -7.98 -24.90
C GLY A 261 14.75 -7.78 -23.83
N ILE A 262 14.36 -8.83 -23.10
CA ILE A 262 13.37 -8.71 -22.01
C ILE A 262 13.93 -7.86 -20.86
N ILE A 263 15.21 -8.03 -20.53
CA ILE A 263 15.89 -7.27 -19.48
C ILE A 263 15.98 -5.80 -19.91
N ILE A 264 16.34 -5.53 -21.17
CA ILE A 264 16.40 -4.17 -21.73
C ILE A 264 15.03 -3.50 -21.68
N ILE A 265 13.96 -4.18 -22.11
CA ILE A 265 12.59 -3.66 -22.07
C ILE A 265 12.19 -3.32 -20.64
N ALA A 266 12.51 -4.19 -19.68
CA ALA A 266 12.21 -3.95 -18.27
C ALA A 266 12.92 -2.69 -17.73
N LEU A 267 14.17 -2.47 -18.11
CA LEU A 267 14.95 -1.30 -17.66
C LEU A 267 14.53 -0.02 -18.36
N ALA A 268 14.28 -0.09 -19.67
CA ALA A 268 13.69 1.01 -20.40
C ALA A 268 12.34 1.40 -19.77
N ALA A 269 11.52 0.44 -19.36
CA ALA A 269 10.25 0.69 -18.69
C ALA A 269 10.42 1.25 -17.26
N THR A 270 11.42 0.78 -16.51
CA THR A 270 11.61 1.13 -15.08
C THR A 270 12.40 2.44 -14.90
N PHE A 271 13.32 2.74 -15.81
CA PHE A 271 14.21 3.90 -15.73
C PHE A 271 14.02 4.84 -16.92
N GLY A 272 14.07 4.31 -18.13
CA GLY A 272 14.05 5.09 -19.38
C GLY A 272 12.77 5.92 -19.54
N LEU A 273 11.60 5.31 -19.34
CA LEU A 273 10.31 6.00 -19.49
C LEU A 273 10.14 7.14 -18.49
N TYR A 274 10.62 6.98 -17.25
CA TYR A 274 10.60 8.05 -16.26
C TYR A 274 11.52 9.20 -16.67
N PHE A 275 12.75 8.89 -17.09
CA PHE A 275 13.69 9.90 -17.57
C PHE A 275 13.11 10.66 -18.77
N VAL A 276 12.70 9.96 -19.83
CA VAL A 276 12.11 10.55 -21.03
C VAL A 276 10.88 11.41 -20.66
N ALA A 277 9.98 10.91 -19.82
CA ALA A 277 8.83 11.68 -19.37
C ALA A 277 9.23 12.96 -18.63
N SER A 278 10.22 12.92 -17.73
CA SER A 278 10.67 14.10 -16.98
C SER A 278 11.23 15.20 -17.90
N PHE A 279 11.97 14.82 -18.95
CA PHE A 279 12.42 15.76 -19.98
C PHE A 279 11.26 16.30 -20.82
N MET A 280 10.32 15.45 -21.23
CA MET A 280 9.11 15.90 -21.94
C MET A 280 8.27 16.90 -21.13
N TYR A 281 8.30 16.79 -19.79
CA TYR A 281 7.62 17.72 -18.89
C TYR A 281 8.49 18.92 -18.47
N LEU A 282 9.72 19.05 -18.97
CA LEU A 282 10.66 20.14 -18.68
C LEU A 282 10.99 20.27 -17.18
N ASP A 283 11.02 19.15 -16.45
CA ASP A 283 11.41 19.12 -15.04
C ASP A 283 12.23 17.87 -14.73
N PRO A 284 13.48 17.74 -15.25
CA PRO A 284 14.28 16.54 -15.06
C PRO A 284 14.98 16.47 -13.70
N TRP A 285 14.97 17.53 -12.88
CA TRP A 285 15.85 17.62 -11.71
C TRP A 285 15.60 16.56 -10.65
N HIS A 286 14.36 16.15 -10.46
CA HIS A 286 14.00 15.09 -9.51
C HIS A 286 14.64 13.73 -9.86
N MET A 287 15.00 13.49 -11.14
CA MET A 287 15.70 12.28 -11.57
C MET A 287 17.15 12.22 -11.06
N PHE A 288 17.75 13.36 -10.73
CA PHE A 288 19.12 13.42 -10.22
C PHE A 288 19.16 13.61 -8.71
N THR A 289 18.24 14.39 -8.15
CA THR A 289 18.29 14.77 -6.73
C THR A 289 17.56 13.80 -5.80
N SER A 290 16.49 13.14 -6.26
CA SER A 290 15.57 12.37 -5.40
C SER A 290 15.38 10.91 -5.86
N PHE A 291 15.52 10.65 -7.17
CA PHE A 291 15.29 9.33 -7.74
C PHE A 291 16.28 8.26 -7.24
N PRO A 292 17.60 8.52 -7.08
CA PRO A 292 18.51 7.53 -6.50
C PRO A 292 18.09 7.08 -5.09
N GLN A 293 17.68 8.01 -4.23
CA GLN A 293 17.20 7.72 -2.88
C GLN A 293 15.87 6.97 -2.91
N TYR A 294 14.98 7.32 -3.85
CA TYR A 294 13.73 6.60 -4.08
C TYR A 294 13.97 5.13 -4.47
N LEU A 295 14.92 4.87 -5.36
CA LEU A 295 15.28 3.52 -5.79
C LEU A 295 15.80 2.68 -4.61
N LEU A 296 16.66 3.25 -3.77
CA LEU A 296 17.20 2.56 -2.59
C LEU A 296 16.10 2.16 -1.61
N ILE A 297 15.12 3.02 -1.38
CA ILE A 297 14.04 2.78 -0.41
C ILE A 297 12.89 1.94 -1.02
N MET A 298 12.92 1.65 -2.32
CA MET A 298 11.83 0.98 -3.03
C MET A 298 11.47 -0.39 -2.42
N SER A 299 12.47 -1.17 -2.00
CA SER A 299 12.26 -2.43 -1.28
C SER A 299 11.47 -2.23 0.02
N SER A 300 11.76 -1.16 0.77
CA SER A 300 11.06 -0.85 2.03
C SER A 300 9.59 -0.47 1.84
N TYR A 301 9.20 0.08 0.67
CA TYR A 301 7.79 0.34 0.37
C TYR A 301 6.94 -0.94 0.39
N ILE A 302 7.54 -2.06 0.02
CA ILE A 302 6.85 -3.35 0.02
C ILE A 302 7.07 -4.07 1.36
N ASN A 303 8.32 -4.26 1.76
CA ASN A 303 8.64 -5.10 2.90
C ASN A 303 8.29 -4.47 4.26
N ILE A 304 8.34 -3.15 4.39
CA ILE A 304 7.99 -2.44 5.62
C ILE A 304 6.59 -1.84 5.50
N LEU A 305 6.38 -0.94 4.55
CA LEU A 305 5.16 -0.12 4.51
C LEU A 305 3.92 -0.94 4.16
N ASN A 306 4.01 -1.83 3.15
CA ASN A 306 2.87 -2.66 2.74
C ASN A 306 2.53 -3.69 3.82
N VAL A 307 3.54 -4.36 4.38
CA VAL A 307 3.37 -5.29 5.52
C VAL A 307 2.70 -4.57 6.71
N TYR A 308 3.18 -3.38 7.07
CA TYR A 308 2.59 -2.60 8.16
C TYR A 308 1.15 -2.18 7.85
N ALA A 309 0.86 -1.76 6.61
CA ALA A 309 -0.47 -1.33 6.17
C ALA A 309 -1.50 -2.46 6.28
N PHE A 310 -1.22 -3.61 5.67
CA PHE A 310 -2.10 -4.80 5.74
C PHE A 310 -2.28 -5.27 7.18
N SER A 311 -1.19 -5.33 7.96
CA SER A 311 -1.22 -5.73 9.38
C SER A 311 -2.01 -4.77 10.28
N ASN A 312 -2.33 -3.55 9.82
CA ASN A 312 -3.01 -2.53 10.62
C ASN A 312 -4.33 -2.04 9.98
N TRP A 313 -5.03 -2.90 9.24
CA TRP A 313 -6.35 -2.59 8.65
C TRP A 313 -7.46 -2.24 9.64
N HIS A 314 -7.34 -2.69 10.88
CA HIS A 314 -8.25 -2.36 11.98
C HIS A 314 -8.08 -0.94 12.49
N ASP A 315 -6.91 -0.33 12.27
CA ASP A 315 -6.62 1.04 12.67
C ASP A 315 -7.06 1.98 11.53
N VAL A 316 -8.05 2.83 11.83
CA VAL A 316 -8.61 3.86 10.93
C VAL A 316 -8.33 5.28 11.43
N SER A 317 -7.32 5.45 12.28
CA SER A 317 -6.85 6.76 12.71
C SER A 317 -6.32 7.57 11.52
N TRP A 318 -6.57 8.88 11.52
CA TRP A 318 -6.08 9.78 10.48
C TRP A 318 -4.56 10.05 10.57
N GLY A 319 -3.94 9.84 11.74
CA GLY A 319 -2.49 9.98 11.93
C GLY A 319 -1.95 11.40 11.72
N THR A 320 -2.75 12.44 12.00
CA THR A 320 -2.34 13.84 11.87
C THR A 320 -1.30 14.22 12.94
N LYS A 321 -0.33 15.09 12.57
CA LYS A 321 0.68 15.65 13.50
C LYS A 321 -0.05 16.16 14.76
N GLY A 322 0.22 15.55 15.92
CA GLY A 322 -0.32 15.97 17.23
C GLY A 322 -1.61 15.31 17.73
N ALA A 323 -2.29 14.46 16.95
CA ALA A 323 -3.58 13.86 17.35
C ALA A 323 -3.47 12.65 18.30
N ASP A 324 -2.26 12.13 18.54
CA ASP A 324 -2.02 11.02 19.47
C ASP A 324 -1.60 11.52 20.86
N LYS A 325 -2.41 12.39 21.49
CA LYS A 325 -2.35 12.46 22.96
C LYS A 325 -3.12 11.26 23.47
N ALA A 326 -2.46 10.39 24.23
CA ALA A 326 -3.17 9.41 25.03
C ALA A 326 -4.13 10.17 25.94
N ASP A 327 -5.42 9.84 25.90
CA ASP A 327 -6.36 10.34 26.89
C ASP A 327 -5.78 10.03 28.27
N ALA A 328 -5.47 11.09 29.03
CA ALA A 328 -5.02 10.93 30.40
C ALA A 328 -6.17 10.24 31.15
N LEU A 329 -5.87 9.09 31.77
CA LEU A 329 -6.81 8.42 32.67
C LEU A 329 -7.31 9.46 33.70
N PRO A 330 -8.60 9.47 34.05
CA PRO A 330 -9.11 10.39 35.05
C PRO A 330 -8.40 10.12 36.37
N SER A 331 -7.49 11.01 36.76
CA SER A 331 -6.88 10.98 38.09
C SER A 331 -7.96 11.29 39.12
N ALA A 332 -8.12 10.40 40.11
CA ALA A 332 -9.06 10.59 41.20
C ALA A 332 -8.84 11.96 41.86
N LYS A 333 -9.90 12.78 41.91
CA LYS A 333 -9.89 14.02 42.69
C LYS A 333 -9.98 13.63 44.16
N THR A 334 -8.88 13.76 44.88
CA THR A 334 -8.88 13.73 46.34
C THR A 334 -8.96 15.18 46.84
N GLU A 335 -10.08 15.52 47.47
CA GLU A 335 -10.18 16.77 48.22
C GLU A 335 -9.64 16.53 49.63
N LYS A 336 -8.73 17.41 50.07
CA LYS A 336 -8.22 17.44 51.45
C LYS A 336 -8.99 18.52 52.21
N ALA A 337 -9.40 18.22 53.44
CA ALA A 337 -9.97 19.20 54.36
C ALA A 337 -8.96 20.32 54.69
N GLN A 338 -9.47 21.52 55.00
CA GLN A 338 -8.71 22.78 55.09
C GLN A 338 -7.56 22.80 56.13
N ASP A 339 -7.42 21.80 57.01
CA ASP A 339 -6.36 21.76 58.03
C ASP A 339 -5.46 20.51 58.01
N GLY A 340 -5.53 19.71 56.94
CA GLY A 340 -4.43 18.83 56.51
C GLY A 340 -3.97 17.66 57.40
N LYS A 341 -4.60 17.36 58.56
CA LYS A 341 -4.09 16.28 59.46
C LYS A 341 -5.08 15.25 60.02
N ALA A 342 -6.39 15.33 59.77
CA ALA A 342 -7.29 14.23 60.14
C ALA A 342 -8.54 14.18 59.25
N THR A 343 -8.98 12.97 58.90
CA THR A 343 -10.33 12.70 58.39
C THR A 343 -11.30 12.81 59.56
N VAL A 344 -11.99 13.95 59.67
CA VAL A 344 -13.10 14.11 60.60
C VAL A 344 -14.32 13.44 59.97
N ILE A 345 -14.82 12.39 60.59
CA ILE A 345 -16.12 11.82 60.25
C ILE A 345 -17.14 12.71 60.94
N GLU A 346 -17.78 13.59 60.18
CA GLU A 346 -19.00 14.26 60.62
C GLU A 346 -20.10 13.19 60.57
N GLU A 347 -20.37 12.53 61.70
CA GLU A 347 -21.55 11.68 61.82
C GLU A 347 -22.77 12.59 61.74
N VAL A 348 -23.39 12.63 60.58
CA VAL A 348 -24.69 13.26 60.40
C VAL A 348 -25.67 12.52 61.30
N ASP A 349 -26.25 13.22 62.28
CA ASP A 349 -27.34 12.73 63.12
C ASP A 349 -28.55 12.44 62.21
N LEU A 350 -28.60 11.23 61.67
CA LEU A 350 -29.69 10.74 60.83
C LEU A 350 -30.79 10.23 61.75
N ALA A 351 -32.05 10.57 61.43
CA ALA A 351 -33.18 10.02 62.16
C ALA A 351 -33.14 8.49 62.11
N GLN A 352 -33.44 7.82 63.23
CA GLN A 352 -33.40 6.35 63.34
C GLN A 352 -34.18 5.65 62.21
N ALA A 353 -35.28 6.25 61.75
CA ALA A 353 -36.08 5.73 60.64
C ALA A 353 -35.30 5.66 59.31
N ASP A 354 -34.41 6.61 59.03
CA ASP A 354 -33.58 6.61 57.83
C ASP A 354 -32.47 5.56 57.92
N ILE A 355 -31.92 5.36 59.13
CA ILE A 355 -30.95 4.30 59.41
C ILE A 355 -31.59 2.93 59.20
N ASP A 356 -32.79 2.72 59.74
CA ASP A 356 -33.53 1.47 59.62
C ASP A 356 -33.94 1.19 58.16
N SER A 357 -34.34 2.23 57.41
CA SER A 357 -34.67 2.11 55.98
C SER A 357 -33.45 1.75 55.12
N GLN A 358 -32.31 2.38 55.37
CA GLN A 358 -31.06 2.06 54.69
C GLN A 358 -30.56 0.66 55.06
N PHE A 359 -30.70 0.27 56.33
CA PHE A 359 -30.38 -1.07 56.80
C PHE A 359 -31.26 -2.12 56.13
N GLU A 360 -32.58 -1.92 56.09
CA GLU A 360 -33.52 -2.82 55.42
C GLU A 360 -33.21 -2.96 53.92
N THR A 361 -32.90 -1.85 53.25
CA THR A 361 -32.52 -1.84 51.82
C THR A 361 -31.22 -2.61 51.59
N THR A 362 -30.25 -2.44 52.49
CA THR A 362 -28.95 -3.13 52.43
C THR A 362 -29.10 -4.62 52.70
N VAL A 363 -29.89 -5.01 53.69
CA VAL A 363 -30.21 -6.41 54.02
C VAL A 363 -30.97 -7.07 52.87
N LYS A 364 -31.96 -6.41 52.28
CA LYS A 364 -32.67 -6.92 51.10
C LYS A 364 -31.71 -7.13 49.92
N ARG A 365 -30.78 -6.20 49.67
CA ARG A 365 -29.76 -6.36 48.62
C ARG A 365 -28.74 -7.46 48.94
N ALA A 366 -28.40 -7.68 50.21
CA ALA A 366 -27.50 -8.75 50.62
C ALA A 366 -28.15 -10.14 50.55
N LEU A 367 -29.45 -10.22 50.80
CA LEU A 367 -30.22 -11.47 50.75
C LEU A 367 -30.73 -11.82 49.34
N THR A 368 -30.76 -10.87 48.40
CA THR A 368 -31.09 -11.20 47.00
C THR A 368 -30.04 -12.14 46.40
N PRO A 369 -30.43 -13.32 45.89
CA PRO A 369 -29.51 -14.24 45.23
C PRO A 369 -28.83 -13.54 44.06
N TYR A 370 -27.50 -13.66 43.99
CA TYR A 370 -26.73 -13.10 42.88
C TYR A 370 -27.14 -13.78 41.57
N VAL A 371 -27.88 -13.07 40.73
CA VAL A 371 -28.12 -13.46 39.35
C VAL A 371 -26.94 -12.93 38.55
N ALA A 372 -26.02 -13.82 38.16
CA ALA A 372 -24.96 -13.46 37.24
C ALA A 372 -25.58 -12.77 36.02
N PRO A 373 -25.18 -11.53 35.69
CA PRO A 373 -25.63 -10.88 34.47
C PRO A 373 -25.35 -11.86 33.33
N LYS A 374 -26.35 -12.15 32.49
CA LYS A 374 -26.08 -12.92 31.27
C LYS A 374 -25.03 -12.14 30.51
N GLU A 375 -23.80 -12.65 30.49
CA GLU A 375 -22.73 -12.09 29.68
C GLU A 375 -23.23 -12.12 28.24
N LYS A 376 -23.65 -10.96 27.75
CA LYS A 376 -23.81 -10.80 26.30
C LYS A 376 -22.38 -10.86 25.77
N GLU A 377 -22.00 -12.03 25.24
CA GLU A 377 -20.87 -12.17 24.33
C GLU A 377 -21.16 -11.42 23.00
N SER A 378 -21.68 -10.20 23.06
CA SER A 378 -21.73 -9.34 21.89
C SER A 378 -20.31 -8.93 21.60
N LYS A 379 -19.71 -9.57 20.58
CA LYS A 379 -18.42 -9.14 20.01
C LYS A 379 -18.45 -7.63 19.85
N THR A 380 -17.50 -6.95 20.46
CA THR A 380 -17.39 -5.51 20.30
C THR A 380 -17.10 -5.19 18.83
N LEU A 381 -17.44 -3.97 18.39
CA LEU A 381 -17.10 -3.54 17.03
C LEU A 381 -15.58 -3.59 16.81
N GLU A 382 -14.78 -3.34 17.84
CA GLU A 382 -13.32 -3.44 17.78
C GLU A 382 -12.84 -4.87 17.54
N ASP A 383 -13.44 -5.86 18.21
CA ASP A 383 -13.10 -7.27 17.99
C ASP A 383 -13.44 -7.72 16.57
N SER A 384 -14.56 -7.23 16.03
CA SER A 384 -14.93 -7.44 14.63
C SER A 384 -13.88 -6.87 13.67
N TYR A 385 -13.35 -5.68 13.95
CA TYR A 385 -12.31 -5.03 13.12
C TYR A 385 -10.97 -5.77 13.19
N LYS A 386 -10.55 -6.15 14.40
CA LYS A 386 -9.33 -6.96 14.61
C LYS A 386 -9.46 -8.32 13.91
N SER A 387 -10.63 -8.96 13.97
CA SER A 387 -10.90 -10.23 13.29
C SER A 387 -10.86 -10.09 11.76
N PHE A 388 -11.47 -9.04 11.21
CA PHE A 388 -11.39 -8.75 9.77
C PHE A 388 -9.94 -8.55 9.31
N ARG A 389 -9.17 -7.73 10.04
CA ARG A 389 -7.73 -7.56 9.78
C ARG A 389 -7.01 -8.90 9.77
N THR A 390 -7.18 -9.72 10.82
CA THR A 390 -6.48 -11.01 10.90
C THR A 390 -6.82 -11.90 9.70
N ARG A 391 -8.10 -12.00 9.30
CA ARG A 391 -8.49 -12.79 8.12
C ARG A 391 -7.87 -12.26 6.82
N LEU A 392 -7.89 -10.94 6.63
CA LEU A 392 -7.32 -10.29 5.45
C LEU A 392 -5.81 -10.53 5.36
N VAL A 393 -5.09 -10.31 6.45
CA VAL A 393 -3.63 -10.48 6.54
C VAL A 393 -3.23 -11.93 6.36
N VAL A 394 -3.94 -12.87 6.99
CA VAL A 394 -3.73 -14.30 6.81
C VAL A 394 -3.91 -14.66 5.33
N PHE A 395 -5.02 -14.27 4.71
CA PHE A 395 -5.25 -14.55 3.28
C PHE A 395 -4.16 -13.94 2.39
N TRP A 396 -3.72 -12.71 2.68
CA TRP A 396 -2.66 -12.04 1.94
C TRP A 396 -1.29 -12.70 2.11
N ILE A 397 -0.90 -13.07 3.34
CA ILE A 397 0.37 -13.76 3.63
C ILE A 397 0.38 -15.12 2.95
N PHE A 398 -0.66 -15.95 3.15
CA PHE A 398 -0.71 -17.29 2.60
C PHE A 398 -0.79 -17.29 1.07
N SER A 399 -1.49 -16.34 0.45
CA SER A 399 -1.49 -16.23 -1.02
C SER A 399 -0.11 -15.82 -1.59
N ASN A 400 0.61 -14.90 -0.92
CA ASN A 400 1.97 -14.54 -1.33
C ASN A 400 2.98 -15.68 -1.06
N ALA A 401 2.90 -16.34 0.09
CA ALA A 401 3.74 -17.47 0.43
C ALA A 401 3.51 -18.65 -0.52
N LEU A 402 2.24 -18.95 -0.85
CA LEU A 402 1.89 -19.96 -1.83
C LEU A 402 2.47 -19.64 -3.20
N LEU A 403 2.40 -18.37 -3.65
CA LEU A 403 3.03 -17.97 -4.91
C LEU A 403 4.56 -18.20 -4.85
N ALA A 404 5.23 -17.77 -3.79
CA ALA A 404 6.67 -17.95 -3.66
C ALA A 404 7.07 -19.43 -3.70
N VAL A 405 6.41 -20.29 -2.91
CA VAL A 405 6.68 -21.74 -2.86
C VAL A 405 6.32 -22.42 -4.18
N ALA A 406 5.17 -22.08 -4.77
CA ALA A 406 4.73 -22.64 -6.03
C ALA A 406 5.72 -22.33 -7.14
N ILE A 407 6.41 -21.19 -7.11
CA ILE A 407 7.45 -20.85 -8.09
C ILE A 407 8.77 -21.58 -7.79
N THR A 408 9.25 -21.57 -6.54
CA THR A 408 10.61 -22.03 -6.21
C THR A 408 10.75 -23.52 -5.86
N SER A 409 9.68 -24.23 -5.52
CA SER A 409 9.77 -25.62 -5.03
C SER A 409 9.77 -26.67 -6.13
N ASP A 410 10.79 -27.53 -6.20
CA ASP A 410 10.83 -28.67 -7.15
C ASP A 410 9.72 -29.69 -6.89
N ASN A 411 9.30 -29.86 -5.63
CA ASN A 411 8.28 -30.83 -5.24
C ASN A 411 6.85 -30.42 -5.66
N PHE A 412 6.66 -29.19 -6.15
CA PHE A 412 5.36 -28.71 -6.61
C PHE A 412 4.88 -29.40 -7.90
N ASP A 413 5.79 -30.08 -8.61
CA ASP A 413 5.48 -30.83 -9.83
C ASP A 413 4.52 -32.00 -9.57
N LYS A 414 4.47 -32.51 -8.32
CA LYS A 414 3.51 -33.53 -7.86
C LYS A 414 2.05 -33.06 -7.90
N PHE A 415 1.80 -31.75 -8.00
CA PHE A 415 0.46 -31.17 -8.14
C PHE A 415 0.05 -30.95 -9.61
N GLY A 416 0.79 -31.52 -10.58
CA GLY A 416 0.44 -31.48 -12.00
C GLY A 416 1.13 -30.39 -12.82
N PHE A 417 2.13 -29.71 -12.24
CA PHE A 417 2.98 -28.77 -12.98
C PHE A 417 4.15 -29.54 -13.60
N THR A 418 4.18 -29.65 -14.93
CA THR A 418 5.15 -30.49 -15.65
C THR A 418 6.50 -29.80 -15.93
N SER A 419 6.74 -28.62 -15.35
CA SER A 419 7.96 -27.84 -15.56
C SER A 419 8.71 -27.63 -14.25
N GLY A 420 9.95 -28.14 -14.19
CA GLY A 420 10.83 -27.99 -13.02
C GLY A 420 11.02 -26.55 -12.55
N ALA A 421 11.42 -26.37 -11.29
CA ALA A 421 11.37 -25.07 -10.62
C ALA A 421 12.19 -23.98 -11.32
N SER A 422 13.34 -24.33 -11.90
CA SER A 422 14.16 -23.38 -12.66
C SER A 422 13.40 -22.78 -13.86
N LYS A 423 12.71 -23.62 -14.65
CA LYS A 423 11.94 -23.17 -15.82
C LYS A 423 10.74 -22.32 -15.43
N ARG A 424 10.08 -22.68 -14.32
CA ARG A 424 8.92 -21.94 -13.79
C ARG A 424 9.33 -20.59 -13.22
N THR A 425 10.46 -20.53 -12.52
CA THR A 425 11.05 -19.29 -12.00
C THR A 425 11.40 -18.34 -13.13
N ALA A 426 12.08 -18.82 -14.18
CA ALA A 426 12.42 -18.00 -15.34
C ALA A 426 11.15 -17.45 -16.05
N ARG A 427 10.14 -18.29 -16.27
CA ARG A 427 8.86 -17.87 -16.88
C ARG A 427 8.07 -16.89 -16.02
N PHE A 428 8.04 -17.08 -14.70
CA PHE A 428 7.39 -16.14 -13.79
C PHE A 428 8.09 -14.78 -13.81
N PHE A 429 9.42 -14.78 -13.71
CA PHE A 429 10.21 -13.56 -13.79
C PHE A 429 9.97 -12.82 -15.10
N GLN A 430 10.01 -13.54 -16.23
CA GLN A 430 9.65 -12.99 -17.54
C GLN A 430 8.24 -12.38 -17.56
N ALA A 431 7.24 -13.11 -17.09
CA ALA A 431 5.86 -12.63 -17.07
C ALA A 431 5.71 -11.36 -16.20
N LEU A 432 6.42 -11.30 -15.07
CA LEU A 432 6.43 -10.15 -14.18
C LEU A 432 7.07 -8.92 -14.86
N LEU A 433 8.19 -9.10 -15.56
CA LEU A 433 8.85 -8.02 -16.32
C LEU A 433 7.93 -7.46 -17.41
N TRP A 434 7.28 -8.34 -18.19
CA TRP A 434 6.31 -7.93 -19.21
C TRP A 434 5.10 -7.22 -18.62
N ALA A 435 4.53 -7.75 -17.54
CA ALA A 435 3.39 -7.13 -16.88
C ALA A 435 3.73 -5.71 -16.38
N ASN A 436 4.90 -5.53 -15.75
CA ASN A 436 5.37 -4.22 -15.32
C ASN A 436 5.64 -3.27 -16.50
N ALA A 437 6.25 -3.77 -17.59
CA ALA A 437 6.51 -2.98 -18.78
C ALA A 437 5.22 -2.49 -19.46
N ILE A 438 4.21 -3.37 -19.62
CA ILE A 438 2.90 -3.00 -20.19
C ILE A 438 2.23 -1.93 -19.33
N VAL A 439 2.23 -2.11 -18.01
CA VAL A 439 1.66 -1.16 -17.07
C VAL A 439 2.37 0.20 -17.13
N ALA A 440 3.70 0.20 -17.20
CA ALA A 440 4.49 1.42 -17.36
C ALA A 440 4.22 2.11 -18.70
N LEU A 441 4.11 1.33 -19.79
CA LEU A 441 3.78 1.85 -21.12
C LEU A 441 2.40 2.52 -21.15
N VAL A 442 1.37 1.91 -20.55
CA VAL A 442 0.03 2.53 -20.48
C VAL A 442 0.08 3.88 -19.75
N ARG A 443 0.85 3.99 -18.66
CA ARG A 443 1.07 5.27 -17.97
C ARG A 443 1.76 6.29 -18.87
N PHE A 444 2.82 5.87 -19.57
CA PHE A 444 3.59 6.72 -20.46
C PHE A 444 2.75 7.23 -21.66
N LEU A 445 1.92 6.36 -22.26
CA LEU A 445 0.96 6.76 -23.29
C LEU A 445 -0.03 7.81 -22.77
N GLY A 446 -0.50 7.66 -21.53
CA GLY A 446 -1.34 8.66 -20.85
C GLY A 446 -0.63 10.01 -20.68
N CYS A 447 0.64 10.00 -20.30
CA CYS A 447 1.49 11.20 -20.20
C CYS A 447 1.66 11.88 -21.57
N CYS A 448 1.97 11.10 -22.62
CA CYS A 448 2.11 11.62 -23.98
C CYS A 448 0.79 12.23 -24.49
N TRP A 449 -0.33 11.55 -24.24
CA TRP A 449 -1.66 12.05 -24.60
C TRP A 449 -1.98 13.38 -23.90
N PHE A 450 -1.67 13.49 -22.60
CA PHE A 450 -1.86 14.73 -21.87
C PHE A 450 -1.05 15.89 -22.46
N LEU A 451 0.23 15.65 -22.77
CA LEU A 451 1.10 16.66 -23.36
C LEU A 451 0.66 17.04 -24.77
N ALA A 452 0.32 16.08 -25.62
CA ALA A 452 -0.20 16.33 -26.97
C ALA A 452 -1.48 17.17 -26.91
N LYS A 453 -2.44 16.80 -26.05
CA LYS A 453 -3.67 17.56 -25.85
C LYS A 453 -3.38 18.98 -25.33
N SER A 454 -2.50 19.12 -24.34
CA SER A 454 -2.18 20.43 -23.75
C SER A 454 -1.41 21.33 -24.73
N GLY A 455 -0.49 20.77 -25.51
CA GLY A 455 0.26 21.46 -26.55
C GLY A 455 -0.63 21.91 -27.71
N LEU A 456 -1.49 21.02 -28.22
CA LEU A 456 -2.49 21.37 -29.24
C LEU A 456 -3.43 22.48 -28.74
N LEU A 457 -3.94 22.38 -27.52
CA LEU A 457 -4.79 23.41 -26.94
C LEU A 457 -4.05 24.75 -26.77
N CYS A 458 -2.75 24.75 -26.46
CA CYS A 458 -1.94 25.97 -26.41
C CYS A 458 -1.83 26.65 -27.79
N CYS A 459 -1.66 25.86 -28.86
CA CYS A 459 -1.60 26.37 -30.23
C CYS A 459 -2.93 26.99 -30.69
N PHE A 460 -4.07 26.45 -30.25
CA PHE A 460 -5.41 26.95 -30.64
C PHE A 460 -5.99 27.99 -29.67
N ALA A 461 -5.58 28.01 -28.39
CA ALA A 461 -6.02 28.98 -27.39
C ALA A 461 -5.25 30.31 -27.42
N ARG A 462 -4.24 30.44 -28.30
CA ARG A 462 -3.49 31.68 -28.55
C ARG A 462 -4.16 32.63 -29.54
N ARG A 463 -5.50 32.62 -29.63
CA ARG A 463 -6.29 33.62 -30.37
C ARG A 463 -7.08 34.48 -29.41
#